data_AF-A0A6I5RI99-F1
#
_entry.id   AF-A0A6I5RI99-F1
#
_cell.length_a   1.000
_cell.length_b   1.000
_cell.length_c   1.000
_cell.angle_alpha   90.00
_cell.angle_beta   90.00
_cell.angle_gamma   90.00
#
_symmetry.space_group_name_H-M   'P 1'
#
loop_
_entity.id
_entity.type
_entity.pdbx_description
1 polymer ?
#
loop_
_entity_poly.entity_id
_entity_poly.type
_entity_poly.pdbx_seq_one_letter_code
_entity_poly.pdbx_strand_id
1 'polypeptide(L)'
;MLCIDEILALEPFQQLPKEQLEWACDRAKELTLPAGTQLIEEGSDPNGFFILLKGRMSITRRSDGMEMPVGQHEAPAFFGEIPVLTDSPVLVSMHTLTECYLYQINCCDFLTLLHECRGFERSIFRTVSQRLRGLESFIRSREKMAALGTLSAGLAHELNNPAAALVRALRDVVPAMRELERMNLLYGLENPDPEQTQEWQSVRDRGYEAILHSTTDAMTLSDREEELLDWLEDYGVKDAWKLTEPLAAAGIEAATLEHLMSGWRDRTDELRDQGIRWLSLSFDAMSMIKNGLRGAERISELVHSMKSYSHLDQGAQQFVDVHEGLEDTIKLLSYKLKSGVTVCRQYDRSLPQICAYGSELNQVWTNL
;
A
#
# COMPACT_ATOMS: atom_id res chain seq x y z
N MET A 1 -5.99 16.78 53.15
CA MET A 1 -5.54 15.53 53.82
C MET A 1 -6.27 14.40 53.15
N LEU A 2 -5.52 13.49 52.53
CA LEU A 2 -6.09 12.44 51.69
C LEU A 2 -6.96 11.52 52.55
N CYS A 3 -8.24 11.36 52.17
CA CYS A 3 -9.13 10.49 52.91
C CYS A 3 -8.87 9.03 52.51
N ILE A 4 -8.81 8.13 53.48
CA ILE A 4 -8.65 6.68 53.25
C ILE A 4 -9.75 6.17 52.30
N ASP A 5 -10.98 6.66 52.47
CA ASP A 5 -12.12 6.28 51.64
C ASP A 5 -11.95 6.67 50.17
N GLU A 6 -11.24 7.77 49.89
CA GLU A 6 -10.98 8.24 48.53
C GLU A 6 -9.89 7.40 47.84
N ILE A 7 -8.84 7.03 48.56
CA ILE A 7 -7.76 6.17 48.05
C ILE A 7 -8.26 4.73 47.80
N LEU A 8 -9.16 4.22 48.65
CA LEU A 8 -9.72 2.87 48.53
C LEU A 8 -10.60 2.68 47.28
N ALA A 9 -10.96 3.77 46.59
CA ALA A 9 -11.61 3.69 45.27
C ALA A 9 -10.69 3.08 44.20
N LEU A 10 -9.37 3.08 44.42
CA LEU A 10 -8.37 2.50 43.52
C LEU A 10 -8.02 1.07 43.93
N GLU A 11 -8.19 0.11 43.01
CA GLU A 11 -7.96 -1.33 43.25
C GLU A 11 -6.60 -1.68 43.88
N PRO A 12 -5.45 -1.07 43.48
CA PRO A 12 -4.17 -1.38 44.12
C PRO A 12 -4.18 -1.09 45.62
N PHE A 13 -4.78 0.04 46.02
CA PHE A 13 -4.76 0.51 47.41
C PHE A 13 -5.66 -0.31 48.35
N GLN A 14 -6.64 -1.04 47.81
CA GLN A 14 -7.46 -1.98 48.59
C GLN A 14 -6.64 -3.14 49.17
N GLN A 15 -5.44 -3.39 48.63
CA GLN A 15 -4.53 -4.42 49.12
C GLN A 15 -3.64 -3.94 50.27
N LEU A 16 -3.62 -2.64 50.58
CA LEU A 16 -2.76 -2.08 51.62
C LEU A 16 -3.40 -2.25 53.02
N PRO A 17 -2.62 -2.63 54.05
CA PRO A 17 -3.07 -2.57 55.43
C PRO A 17 -3.46 -1.14 55.82
N LYS A 18 -4.39 -1.01 56.77
CA LYS A 18 -4.90 0.30 57.23
C LYS A 18 -3.78 1.25 57.70
N GLU A 19 -2.81 0.74 58.45
CA GLU A 19 -1.66 1.51 58.93
C GLU A 19 -0.83 2.10 57.77
N GLN A 20 -0.71 1.38 56.66
CA GLN A 20 0.01 1.82 55.47
C GLN A 20 -0.78 2.84 54.64
N LEU A 21 -2.11 2.71 54.62
CA LEU A 21 -2.98 3.72 54.04
C LEU A 21 -2.91 5.03 54.80
N GLU A 22 -2.96 4.99 56.13
CA GLU A 22 -2.77 6.15 57.01
C GLU A 22 -1.39 6.78 56.78
N TRP A 23 -0.34 5.95 56.75
CA TRP A 23 1.04 6.40 56.48
C TRP A 23 1.19 7.10 55.13
N ALA A 24 0.56 6.57 54.08
CA ALA A 24 0.58 7.17 52.74
C ALA A 24 -0.18 8.49 52.72
N CYS A 25 -1.34 8.57 53.39
CA CYS A 25 -2.16 9.78 53.47
C CYS A 25 -1.43 10.93 54.18
N ASP A 26 -0.65 10.63 55.22
CA ASP A 26 0.14 11.63 55.97
C ASP A 26 1.30 12.22 55.15
N ARG A 27 1.84 11.45 54.19
CA ARG A 27 2.98 11.85 53.34
C ARG A 27 2.58 12.37 51.98
N ALA A 28 1.31 12.20 51.61
CA ALA A 28 0.78 12.67 50.34
C ALA A 28 0.64 14.21 50.34
N LYS A 29 1.28 14.85 49.37
CA LYS A 29 1.15 16.29 49.13
C LYS A 29 -0.06 16.57 48.24
N GLU A 30 -0.96 17.42 48.71
CA GLU A 30 -2.15 17.85 47.97
C GLU A 30 -1.78 18.85 46.87
N LEU A 31 -2.36 18.66 45.68
CA LEU A 31 -2.17 19.50 44.50
C LEU A 31 -3.52 19.77 43.83
N THR A 32 -3.86 21.05 43.67
CA THR A 32 -5.00 21.51 42.88
C THR A 32 -4.49 22.26 41.67
N LEU A 33 -4.79 21.74 40.48
CA LEU A 33 -4.26 22.27 39.24
C LEU A 33 -5.41 22.77 38.35
N PRO A 34 -5.36 24.03 37.85
CA PRO A 34 -6.34 24.52 36.89
C PRO A 34 -6.18 23.80 35.55
N ALA A 35 -7.21 23.86 34.71
CA ALA A 35 -7.17 23.30 33.35
C ALA A 35 -6.03 23.93 32.51
N GLY A 36 -5.36 23.13 31.69
CA GLY A 36 -4.24 23.54 30.84
C GLY A 36 -2.87 23.54 31.53
N THR A 37 -2.77 23.10 32.78
CA THR A 37 -1.50 23.03 33.51
C THR A 37 -0.73 21.78 33.10
N GLN A 38 0.53 21.95 32.71
CA GLN A 38 1.45 20.82 32.47
C GLN A 38 2.04 20.37 33.81
N LEU A 39 1.82 19.09 34.16
CA LEU A 39 2.32 18.49 35.40
C LEU A 39 3.59 17.66 35.16
N ILE A 40 3.63 16.95 34.04
CA ILE A 40 4.71 16.02 33.69
C ILE A 40 5.21 16.39 32.30
N GLU A 41 6.53 16.40 32.12
CA GLU A 41 7.20 16.68 30.86
C GLU A 41 8.01 15.47 30.40
N GLU A 42 7.82 15.08 29.13
CA GLU A 42 8.61 14.02 28.51
C GLU A 42 10.11 14.35 28.58
N GLY A 43 10.91 13.40 29.07
CA GLY A 43 12.35 13.52 29.26
C GLY A 43 12.78 14.09 30.61
N SER A 44 11.86 14.55 31.46
CA SER A 44 12.19 14.98 32.82
C SER A 44 12.51 13.80 33.74
N ASP A 45 13.13 14.09 34.88
CA ASP A 45 13.30 13.10 35.95
C ASP A 45 11.95 12.76 36.62
N PRO A 46 11.79 11.54 37.17
CA PRO A 46 10.59 11.16 37.91
C PRO A 46 10.39 12.03 39.15
N ASN A 47 9.23 12.67 39.23
CA ASN A 47 8.86 13.55 40.35
C ASN A 47 7.90 12.88 41.36
N GLY A 48 7.66 11.57 41.22
CA GLY A 48 6.85 10.79 42.17
C GLY A 48 5.63 10.13 41.55
N PHE A 49 4.81 9.58 42.44
CA PHE A 49 3.59 8.86 42.12
C PHE A 49 2.38 9.74 42.41
N PHE A 50 1.44 9.79 41.47
CA PHE A 50 0.29 10.70 41.54
C PHE A 50 -1.03 9.93 41.58
N ILE A 51 -1.95 10.43 42.40
CA ILE A 51 -3.31 9.92 42.58
C ILE A 51 -4.29 11.00 42.17
N LEU A 52 -5.03 10.78 41.09
CA LEU A 52 -6.06 11.69 40.57
C LEU A 52 -7.42 11.32 41.14
N LEU A 53 -8.00 12.20 41.96
CA LEU A 53 -9.32 11.98 42.59
C LEU A 53 -10.46 12.67 41.85
N LYS A 54 -10.19 13.78 41.18
CA LYS A 54 -11.18 14.50 40.37
C LYS A 54 -10.51 15.17 39.18
N GLY A 55 -11.20 15.15 38.05
CA GLY A 55 -10.77 15.79 36.81
C GLY A 55 -10.27 14.79 35.77
N ARG A 56 -9.76 15.33 34.67
CA ARG A 56 -9.24 14.58 33.53
C ARG A 56 -7.90 15.13 33.10
N MET A 57 -6.98 14.23 32.76
CA MET A 57 -5.65 14.55 32.26
C MET A 57 -5.40 13.90 30.93
N SER A 58 -4.74 14.63 30.03
CA SER A 58 -4.29 14.13 28.74
C SER A 58 -2.88 13.58 28.86
N ILE A 59 -2.59 12.53 28.10
CA ILE A 59 -1.27 11.93 27.97
C ILE A 59 -0.84 12.15 26.53
N THR A 60 0.25 12.89 26.35
CA THR A 60 0.83 13.15 25.04
C THR A 60 2.26 12.64 24.95
N ARG A 61 2.71 12.37 23.73
CA ARG A 61 4.10 12.07 23.44
C ARG A 61 4.56 12.86 22.23
N ARG A 62 5.77 13.40 22.26
CA ARG A 62 6.37 14.12 21.15
C ARG A 62 7.02 13.12 20.20
N SER A 63 6.68 13.17 18.91
CA SER A 63 7.53 12.58 17.87
C SER A 63 7.44 13.40 16.58
N ASP A 64 8.57 13.54 15.89
CA ASP A 64 8.78 14.41 14.73
C ASP A 64 8.32 15.87 14.95
N GLY A 65 8.56 16.40 16.16
CA GLY A 65 8.22 17.79 16.52
C GLY A 65 6.73 18.04 16.77
N MET A 66 5.85 17.05 16.63
CA MET A 66 4.42 17.16 16.95
C MET A 66 4.06 16.40 18.23
N GLU A 67 3.18 16.98 19.04
CA GLU A 67 2.58 16.31 20.20
C GLU A 67 1.41 15.43 19.75
N MET A 68 1.48 14.14 20.09
CA MET A 68 0.42 13.19 19.78
C MET A 68 -0.29 12.75 21.06
N PRO A 69 -1.64 12.73 21.08
CA PRO A 69 -2.38 12.16 22.18
C PRO A 69 -2.23 10.63 22.18
N VAL A 70 -1.70 10.09 23.28
CA VAL A 70 -1.55 8.64 23.52
C VAL A 70 -2.76 8.10 24.28
N GLY A 71 -3.38 8.94 25.10
CA GLY A 71 -4.54 8.57 25.90
C GLY A 71 -4.91 9.65 26.90
N GLN A 72 -5.71 9.26 27.87
CA GLN A 72 -6.15 10.13 28.95
C GLN A 72 -6.37 9.34 30.24
N HIS A 73 -6.24 10.02 31.37
CA HIS A 73 -6.66 9.53 32.67
C HIS A 73 -7.91 10.29 33.11
N GLU A 74 -8.92 9.54 33.55
CA GLU A 74 -10.14 10.07 34.17
C GLU A 74 -10.19 9.59 35.62
N ALA A 75 -10.57 10.48 36.53
CA ALA A 75 -10.63 10.14 37.95
C ALA A 75 -11.72 9.09 38.26
N PRO A 76 -11.48 8.17 39.22
CA PRO A 76 -10.24 7.99 39.98
C PRO A 76 -9.17 7.24 39.17
N ALA A 77 -7.94 7.75 39.17
CA ALA A 77 -6.81 7.10 38.49
C ALA A 77 -5.47 7.36 39.22
N PHE A 78 -4.43 6.62 38.84
CA PHE A 78 -3.06 6.89 39.29
C PHE A 78 -2.06 6.83 38.13
N PHE A 79 -0.92 7.48 38.29
CA PHE A 79 0.15 7.50 37.28
C PHE A 79 1.51 7.89 37.91
N GLY A 80 2.57 7.83 37.11
CA GLY A 80 3.95 8.11 37.54
C GLY A 80 4.71 6.89 38.04
N GLU A 81 4.07 5.71 38.07
CA GLU A 81 4.67 4.47 38.55
C GLU A 81 5.80 3.97 37.65
N ILE A 82 5.66 4.10 36.33
CA ILE A 82 6.61 3.56 35.36
C ILE A 82 8.01 4.15 35.58
N PRO A 83 8.22 5.48 35.46
CA PRO A 83 9.57 6.06 35.55
C PRO A 83 10.21 5.89 36.93
N VAL A 84 9.41 5.77 38.00
CA VAL A 84 9.91 5.48 39.36
C VAL A 84 10.40 4.04 39.49
N LEU A 85 9.74 3.08 38.84
CA LEU A 85 10.10 1.66 38.90
C LEU A 85 11.24 1.28 37.95
N THR A 86 11.34 1.95 36.80
CA THR A 86 12.34 1.65 35.77
C THR A 86 13.63 2.47 35.91
N ASP A 87 13.67 3.41 36.85
CA ASP A 87 14.77 4.37 37.03
C ASP A 87 15.15 5.04 35.68
N SER A 88 14.12 5.50 34.97
CA SER A 88 14.27 6.07 33.63
C SER A 88 13.57 7.42 33.53
N PRO A 89 14.01 8.31 32.62
CA PRO A 89 13.31 9.55 32.32
C PRO A 89 11.84 9.29 31.95
N VAL A 90 10.99 10.28 32.17
CA VAL A 90 9.56 10.16 31.89
C VAL A 90 9.32 10.05 30.37
N LEU A 91 8.52 9.08 29.95
CA LEU A 91 8.29 8.72 28.53
C LEU A 91 7.18 9.52 27.84
N VAL A 92 6.40 10.31 28.59
CA VAL A 92 5.21 11.02 28.12
C VAL A 92 5.07 12.37 28.82
N SER A 93 4.44 13.33 28.15
CA SER A 93 3.98 14.58 28.75
C SER A 93 2.54 14.44 29.24
N MET A 94 2.19 15.13 30.32
CA MET A 94 0.81 15.15 30.82
C MET A 94 0.36 16.56 31.20
N HIS A 95 -0.83 16.91 30.74
CA HIS A 95 -1.48 18.19 31.04
C HIS A 95 -2.93 17.99 31.48
N THR A 96 -3.41 18.89 32.33
CA THR A 96 -4.79 18.87 32.83
C THR A 96 -5.76 19.33 31.74
N LEU A 97 -6.84 18.58 31.52
CA LEU A 97 -7.94 18.96 30.60
C LEU A 97 -9.03 19.74 31.33
N THR A 98 -9.26 19.38 32.60
CA THR A 98 -10.18 20.07 33.51
C THR A 98 -9.40 20.54 34.74
N GLU A 99 -10.05 21.28 35.64
CA GLU A 99 -9.54 21.40 37.00
C GLU A 99 -9.35 20.00 37.60
N CYS A 100 -8.15 19.75 38.13
CA CYS A 100 -7.75 18.45 38.66
C CYS A 100 -7.35 18.56 40.13
N TYR A 101 -7.81 17.59 40.90
CA TYR A 101 -7.47 17.42 42.32
C TYR A 101 -6.72 16.12 42.46
N LEU A 102 -5.46 16.22 42.88
CA LEU A 102 -4.56 15.09 42.94
C LEU A 102 -3.63 15.15 44.15
N TYR A 103 -3.11 14.00 44.50
CA TYR A 103 -2.11 13.84 45.55
C TYR A 103 -0.82 13.30 44.97
N GLN A 104 0.31 13.81 45.46
CA GLN A 104 1.65 13.38 45.09
C GLN A 104 2.31 12.67 46.27
N ILE A 105 2.77 11.45 46.02
CA ILE A 105 3.66 10.69 46.91
C ILE A 105 5.05 10.76 46.27
N ASN A 106 6.08 11.11 47.03
CA ASN A 106 7.44 11.19 46.49
C ASN A 106 7.96 9.78 46.10
N CYS A 107 9.02 9.74 45.29
CA CYS A 107 9.55 8.48 44.75
C CYS A 107 9.97 7.50 45.86
N CYS A 108 10.65 7.97 46.90
CA CYS A 108 11.12 7.12 47.99
C CYS A 108 9.94 6.50 48.77
N ASP A 109 8.94 7.31 49.11
CA ASP A 109 7.78 6.86 49.86
C ASP A 109 6.92 5.87 49.05
N PHE A 110 6.79 6.10 47.74
CA PHE A 110 6.12 5.14 46.86
C PHE A 110 6.86 3.80 46.79
N LEU A 111 8.20 3.83 46.68
CA LEU A 111 9.01 2.61 46.70
C LEU A 111 8.86 1.88 48.04
N THR A 112 8.82 2.58 49.17
CA THR A 112 8.55 1.95 50.48
C THR A 112 7.21 1.22 50.50
N LEU A 113 6.12 1.87 50.04
CA LEU A 113 4.80 1.24 49.94
C LEU A 113 4.81 -0.02 49.05
N LEU A 114 5.57 0.03 47.95
CA LEU A 114 5.71 -1.09 47.03
C LEU A 114 6.39 -2.31 47.70
N HIS A 115 7.45 -2.09 48.47
CA HIS A 115 8.21 -3.17 49.11
C HIS A 115 7.52 -3.78 50.32
N GLU A 116 6.63 -3.03 50.98
CA GLU A 116 5.99 -3.47 52.23
C GLU A 116 4.71 -4.31 52.01
N CYS A 117 4.06 -4.21 50.85
CA CYS A 117 2.87 -5.00 50.54
C CYS A 117 2.94 -5.70 49.17
N ARG A 118 3.07 -7.04 49.18
CA ARG A 118 3.09 -7.86 47.95
C ARG A 118 1.81 -7.78 47.11
N GLY A 119 0.66 -7.55 47.75
CA GLY A 119 -0.61 -7.39 47.04
C GLY A 119 -0.63 -6.12 46.20
N PHE A 120 -0.17 -5.01 46.80
CA PHE A 120 -0.01 -3.72 46.13
C PHE A 120 1.03 -3.79 45.01
N GLU A 121 2.21 -4.34 45.29
CA GLU A 121 3.28 -4.57 44.31
C GLU A 121 2.76 -5.29 43.05
N ARG A 122 2.05 -6.40 43.24
CA ARG A 122 1.53 -7.21 42.12
C ARG A 122 0.49 -6.47 41.29
N SER A 123 -0.34 -5.63 41.91
CA SER A 123 -1.32 -4.82 41.17
C SER A 123 -0.62 -3.73 40.35
N ILE A 124 0.31 -3.00 40.96
CA ILE A 124 1.12 -1.98 40.26
C ILE A 124 1.88 -2.60 39.08
N PHE A 125 2.56 -3.73 39.28
CA PHE A 125 3.33 -4.39 38.22
C PHE A 125 2.43 -4.84 37.05
N ARG A 126 1.21 -5.31 37.34
CA ARG A 126 0.23 -5.66 36.30
C ARG A 126 -0.16 -4.42 35.48
N THR A 127 -0.44 -3.30 36.15
CA THR A 127 -0.78 -2.04 35.48
C THR A 127 0.37 -1.50 34.63
N VAL A 128 1.59 -1.49 35.16
CA VAL A 128 2.82 -1.12 34.43
C VAL A 128 2.96 -1.95 33.16
N SER A 129 2.86 -3.27 33.29
CA SER A 129 2.99 -4.20 32.16
C SER A 129 1.93 -3.95 31.08
N GLN A 130 0.69 -3.63 31.47
CA GLN A 130 -0.37 -3.28 30.52
C GLN A 130 -0.10 -1.94 29.83
N ARG A 131 0.33 -0.92 30.58
CA ARG A 131 0.60 0.42 30.06
C ARG A 131 1.79 0.44 29.10
N LEU A 132 2.88 -0.24 29.44
CA LEU A 132 4.06 -0.34 28.57
C LEU A 132 3.72 -1.02 27.24
N ARG A 133 2.98 -2.14 27.27
CA ARG A 133 2.51 -2.80 26.02
C ARG A 133 1.60 -1.89 25.20
N GLY A 134 0.73 -1.12 25.84
CA GLY A 134 -0.14 -0.15 25.16
C GLY A 134 0.66 0.97 24.47
N LEU A 135 1.64 1.53 25.18
CA LEU A 135 2.58 2.53 24.65
C LEU A 135 3.37 1.98 23.45
N GLU A 136 3.95 0.79 23.58
CA GLU A 136 4.72 0.13 22.52
C GLU A 136 3.87 -0.11 21.27
N SER A 137 2.64 -0.60 21.44
CA SER A 137 1.68 -0.79 20.34
C SER A 137 1.33 0.53 19.64
N PHE A 138 1.11 1.60 20.40
CA PHE A 138 0.81 2.92 19.84
C PHE A 138 1.97 3.47 19.01
N ILE A 139 3.19 3.39 19.54
CA ILE A 139 4.41 3.85 18.88
C ILE A 139 4.58 3.13 17.55
N ARG A 140 4.46 1.80 17.59
CA ARG A 140 4.58 0.94 16.42
C ARG A 140 3.51 1.25 15.38
N SER A 141 2.27 1.52 15.78
CA SER A 141 1.18 1.92 14.87
C SER A 141 1.45 3.26 14.17
N ARG A 142 2.09 4.21 14.85
CA ARG A 142 2.43 5.51 14.27
C ARG A 142 3.58 5.42 13.27
N GLU A 143 4.64 4.68 13.60
CA GLU A 143 5.74 4.42 12.66
C GLU A 143 5.22 3.78 11.37
N LYS A 144 4.25 2.87 11.48
CA LYS A 144 3.55 2.28 10.32
C LYS A 144 2.83 3.31 9.47
N MET A 145 2.07 4.24 10.06
CA MET A 145 1.37 5.30 9.32
C MET A 145 2.33 6.26 8.60
N ALA A 146 3.47 6.57 9.20
CA ALA A 146 4.50 7.38 8.57
C ALA A 146 5.13 6.66 7.36
N ALA A 147 5.46 5.37 7.50
CA ALA A 147 6.00 4.54 6.41
C ALA A 147 4.97 4.31 5.28
N LEU A 148 3.69 4.09 5.63
CA LEU A 148 2.61 3.98 4.64
C LEU A 148 2.42 5.28 3.87
N GLY A 149 2.56 6.44 4.51
CA GLY A 149 2.40 7.75 3.88
C GLY A 149 3.40 7.99 2.74
N THR A 150 4.65 7.54 2.91
CA THR A 150 5.69 7.67 1.86
C THR A 150 5.47 6.69 0.70
N LEU A 151 5.03 5.46 0.99
CA LEU A 151 4.70 4.46 -0.03
C LEU A 151 3.41 4.77 -0.80
N SER A 152 2.42 5.38 -0.13
CA SER A 152 1.11 5.70 -0.73
C SER A 152 1.21 6.64 -1.93
N ALA A 153 2.14 7.60 -1.93
CA ALA A 153 2.34 8.50 -3.06
C ALA A 153 2.95 7.78 -4.28
N GLY A 154 3.96 6.92 -4.05
CA GLY A 154 4.57 6.11 -5.12
C GLY A 154 3.61 5.08 -5.69
N LEU A 155 2.78 4.47 -4.82
CA LEU A 155 1.83 3.45 -5.22
C LEU A 155 0.60 4.03 -5.93
N ALA A 156 0.13 5.22 -5.53
CA ALA A 156 -0.87 5.96 -6.29
C ALA A 156 -0.37 6.28 -7.71
N HIS A 157 0.89 6.66 -7.85
CA HIS A 157 1.50 6.88 -9.17
C HIS A 157 1.58 5.58 -9.98
N GLU A 158 2.01 4.48 -9.38
CA GLU A 158 2.08 3.17 -10.04
C GLU A 158 0.71 2.56 -10.38
N LEU A 159 -0.36 2.91 -9.65
CA LEU A 159 -1.74 2.54 -10.00
C LEU A 159 -2.31 3.42 -11.13
N ASN A 160 -2.02 4.72 -11.08
CA ASN A 160 -2.49 5.67 -12.09
C ASN A 160 -1.93 5.37 -13.48
N ASN A 161 -0.71 4.86 -13.58
CA ASN A 161 -0.07 4.55 -14.85
C ASN A 161 -0.82 3.48 -15.68
N PRO A 162 -1.07 2.26 -15.18
CA PRO A 162 -1.85 1.26 -15.91
C PRO A 162 -3.32 1.67 -16.06
N ALA A 163 -3.89 2.40 -15.10
CA ALA A 163 -5.25 2.93 -15.22
C ALA A 163 -5.39 3.91 -16.40
N ALA A 164 -4.44 4.82 -16.55
CA ALA A 164 -4.42 5.76 -17.67
C ALA A 164 -4.24 5.03 -19.02
N ALA A 165 -3.43 3.97 -19.06
CA ALA A 165 -3.28 3.14 -20.26
C ALA A 165 -4.60 2.42 -20.62
N LEU A 166 -5.28 1.81 -19.65
CA LEU A 166 -6.59 1.18 -19.83
C LEU A 166 -7.63 2.18 -20.34
N VAL A 167 -7.70 3.37 -19.74
CA VAL A 167 -8.66 4.42 -20.15
C VAL A 167 -8.39 4.88 -21.59
N ARG A 168 -7.12 5.04 -21.99
CA ARG A 168 -6.77 5.38 -23.38
C ARG A 168 -7.18 4.28 -24.34
N ALA A 169 -6.81 3.03 -24.05
CA ALA A 169 -7.19 1.87 -24.87
C ALA A 169 -8.71 1.79 -25.09
N LEU A 170 -9.50 1.95 -24.02
CA LEU A 170 -10.97 1.92 -24.11
C LEU A 170 -11.55 3.13 -24.86
N ARG A 171 -10.90 4.30 -24.77
CA ARG A 171 -11.32 5.50 -25.51
C ARG A 171 -11.11 5.34 -27.01
N ASP A 172 -10.01 4.71 -27.41
CA ASP A 172 -9.58 4.64 -28.81
C ASP A 172 -10.15 3.41 -29.54
N VAL A 173 -10.45 2.31 -28.82
CA VAL A 173 -11.05 1.11 -29.43
C VAL A 173 -12.48 1.35 -29.91
N VAL A 174 -13.26 2.19 -29.22
CA VAL A 174 -14.67 2.48 -29.58
C VAL A 174 -14.79 3.10 -30.99
N PRO A 175 -14.07 4.19 -31.33
CA PRO A 175 -14.13 4.72 -32.69
C PRO A 175 -13.54 3.75 -33.72
N ALA A 176 -12.48 2.99 -33.38
CA ALA A 176 -11.92 1.98 -34.29
C ALA A 176 -12.95 0.88 -34.65
N MET A 177 -13.67 0.36 -33.65
CA MET A 177 -14.72 -0.64 -33.88
C MET A 177 -15.86 -0.11 -34.76
N ARG A 178 -16.30 1.13 -34.53
CA ARG A 178 -17.33 1.77 -35.39
C ARG A 178 -16.87 1.93 -36.83
N GLU A 179 -15.59 2.26 -37.03
CA GLU A 179 -15.04 2.39 -38.37
C GLU A 179 -14.88 1.03 -39.05
N LEU A 180 -14.44 -0.01 -38.33
CA LEU A 180 -14.43 -1.39 -38.84
C LEU A 180 -15.83 -1.87 -39.24
N GLU A 181 -16.85 -1.60 -38.43
CA GLU A 181 -18.26 -1.89 -38.76
C GLU A 181 -18.69 -1.17 -40.04
N ARG A 182 -18.35 0.12 -40.18
CA ARG A 182 -18.63 0.91 -41.38
C ARG A 182 -17.95 0.32 -42.62
N MET A 183 -16.67 -0.05 -42.51
CA MET A 183 -15.91 -0.65 -43.62
C MET A 183 -16.48 -2.00 -44.03
N ASN A 184 -16.85 -2.85 -43.07
CA ASN A 184 -17.48 -4.15 -43.34
C ASN A 184 -18.82 -4.00 -44.06
N LEU A 185 -19.65 -3.02 -43.66
CA LEU A 185 -20.92 -2.75 -44.32
C LEU A 185 -20.72 -2.26 -45.75
N LEU A 186 -19.77 -1.34 -45.97
CA LEU A 186 -19.47 -0.83 -47.32
C LEU A 186 -18.98 -1.96 -48.24
N TYR A 187 -18.06 -2.79 -47.76
CA TYR A 187 -17.56 -3.94 -48.50
C TYR A 187 -18.69 -4.94 -48.81
N GLY A 188 -19.59 -5.20 -47.87
CA GLY A 188 -20.73 -6.10 -48.08
C GLY A 188 -21.73 -5.62 -49.15
N LEU A 189 -21.83 -4.32 -49.41
CA LEU A 189 -22.68 -3.77 -50.47
C LEU A 189 -22.13 -4.06 -51.89
N GLU A 190 -20.84 -4.36 -52.01
CA GLU A 190 -20.17 -4.64 -53.28
C GLU A 190 -20.34 -6.12 -53.74
N ASN A 191 -21.11 -6.93 -53.01
CA ASN A 191 -21.25 -8.39 -53.24
C ASN A 191 -19.89 -9.08 -53.44
N PRO A 192 -19.03 -9.06 -52.42
CA PRO A 192 -17.67 -9.58 -52.51
C PRO A 192 -17.66 -11.10 -52.70
N ASP A 193 -16.60 -11.60 -53.34
CA ASP A 193 -16.36 -13.03 -53.47
C ASP A 193 -16.18 -13.68 -52.08
N PRO A 194 -16.95 -14.71 -51.72
CA PRO A 194 -16.79 -15.44 -50.46
C PRO A 194 -15.38 -16.00 -50.26
N GLU A 195 -14.72 -16.50 -51.30
CA GLU A 195 -13.38 -17.09 -51.19
C GLU A 195 -12.34 -16.01 -50.84
N GLN A 196 -12.39 -14.88 -51.53
CA GLN A 196 -11.55 -13.73 -51.23
C GLN A 196 -11.80 -13.19 -49.82
N THR A 197 -13.07 -13.09 -49.42
CA THR A 197 -13.43 -12.62 -48.07
C THR A 197 -12.88 -13.53 -46.98
N GLN A 198 -12.91 -14.85 -47.20
CA GLN A 198 -12.34 -15.83 -46.27
C GLN A 198 -10.81 -15.69 -46.18
N GLU A 199 -10.14 -15.41 -47.28
CA GLU A 199 -8.69 -15.18 -47.29
C GLU A 199 -8.28 -13.98 -46.43
N TRP A 200 -8.96 -12.83 -46.60
CA TRP A 200 -8.74 -11.64 -45.77
C TRP A 200 -8.97 -11.91 -44.28
N GLN A 201 -10.04 -12.64 -43.95
CA GLN A 201 -10.34 -13.02 -42.57
C GLN A 201 -9.27 -13.96 -42.00
N SER A 202 -8.78 -14.92 -42.78
CA SER A 202 -7.71 -15.83 -42.35
C SER A 202 -6.41 -15.09 -42.03
N VAL A 203 -6.04 -14.10 -42.85
CA VAL A 203 -4.86 -13.25 -42.58
C VAL A 203 -5.06 -12.42 -41.31
N ARG A 204 -6.24 -11.81 -41.14
CA ARG A 204 -6.58 -11.07 -39.91
C ARG A 204 -6.49 -11.96 -38.67
N ASP A 205 -7.08 -13.15 -38.71
CA ASP A 205 -7.17 -14.02 -37.54
C ASP A 205 -5.77 -14.53 -37.12
N ARG A 206 -4.90 -14.84 -38.10
CA ARG A 206 -3.48 -15.12 -37.81
C ARG A 206 -2.77 -13.91 -37.19
N GLY A 207 -3.04 -12.71 -37.69
CA GLY A 207 -2.48 -11.49 -37.12
C GLY A 207 -2.95 -11.23 -35.69
N TYR A 208 -4.21 -11.55 -35.36
CA TYR A 208 -4.72 -11.48 -33.98
C TYR A 208 -4.00 -12.45 -33.05
N GLU A 209 -3.79 -13.70 -33.48
CA GLU A 209 -3.03 -14.68 -32.70
C GLU A 209 -1.58 -14.21 -32.48
N ALA A 210 -0.94 -13.66 -33.52
CA ALA A 210 0.38 -13.06 -33.42
C ALA A 210 0.40 -11.91 -32.41
N ILE A 211 -0.55 -10.98 -32.46
CA ILE A 211 -0.64 -9.87 -31.49
C ILE A 211 -0.81 -10.41 -30.07
N LEU A 212 -1.67 -11.40 -29.84
CA LEU A 212 -1.92 -11.95 -28.51
C LEU A 212 -0.69 -12.66 -27.92
N HIS A 213 0.06 -13.39 -28.75
CA HIS A 213 1.11 -14.30 -28.29
C HIS A 213 2.55 -13.85 -28.61
N SER A 214 2.74 -12.77 -29.37
CA SER A 214 4.06 -12.34 -29.81
C SER A 214 4.98 -11.92 -28.66
N THR A 215 6.22 -12.41 -28.75
CA THR A 215 7.43 -11.95 -28.06
C THR A 215 8.50 -11.54 -29.08
N THR A 216 8.10 -10.99 -30.23
CA THR A 216 9.03 -10.58 -31.29
C THR A 216 10.03 -9.57 -30.75
N ASP A 217 11.31 -9.76 -31.07
CA ASP A 217 12.37 -8.83 -30.69
C ASP A 217 12.25 -7.52 -31.47
N ALA A 218 12.77 -6.44 -30.89
CA ALA A 218 12.63 -5.10 -31.44
C ALA A 218 13.34 -4.92 -32.80
N MET A 219 14.37 -5.72 -33.10
CA MET A 219 15.09 -5.64 -34.38
C MET A 219 14.21 -6.20 -35.49
N THR A 220 13.69 -7.41 -35.30
CA THR A 220 12.80 -8.07 -36.28
C THR A 220 11.53 -7.24 -36.54
N LEU A 221 11.00 -6.55 -35.53
CA LEU A 221 9.87 -5.65 -35.71
C LEU A 221 10.24 -4.45 -36.59
N SER A 222 11.37 -3.79 -36.29
CA SER A 222 11.85 -2.63 -37.05
C SER A 222 12.14 -2.97 -38.51
N ASP A 223 12.80 -4.10 -38.77
CA ASP A 223 13.12 -4.56 -40.13
C ASP A 223 11.83 -4.78 -40.95
N ARG A 224 10.81 -5.37 -40.31
CA ARG A 224 9.49 -5.59 -40.93
C ARG A 224 8.74 -4.29 -41.17
N GLU A 225 8.82 -3.33 -40.25
CA GLU A 225 8.22 -2.00 -40.44
C GLU A 225 8.80 -1.30 -41.67
N GLU A 226 10.12 -1.34 -41.84
CA GLU A 226 10.80 -0.75 -43.01
C GLU A 226 10.34 -1.41 -44.31
N GLU A 227 10.37 -2.75 -44.38
CA GLU A 227 9.94 -3.50 -45.58
C GLU A 227 8.47 -3.24 -45.94
N LEU A 228 7.57 -3.18 -44.94
CA LEU A 228 6.16 -2.90 -45.16
C LEU A 228 5.93 -1.45 -45.58
N LEU A 229 6.66 -0.49 -45.02
CA LEU A 229 6.54 0.92 -45.39
C LEU A 229 6.90 1.11 -46.87
N ASP A 230 8.03 0.56 -47.30
CA ASP A 230 8.49 0.61 -48.68
C ASP A 230 7.42 0.01 -49.62
N TRP A 231 6.89 -1.17 -49.28
CA TRP A 231 5.85 -1.82 -50.09
C TRP A 231 4.56 -0.98 -50.18
N LEU A 232 4.12 -0.38 -49.07
CA LEU A 232 2.91 0.44 -49.02
C LEU A 232 3.05 1.74 -49.83
N GLU A 233 4.23 2.37 -49.79
CA GLU A 233 4.54 3.55 -50.59
C GLU A 233 4.58 3.22 -52.08
N ASP A 234 5.22 2.11 -52.46
CA ASP A 234 5.25 1.62 -53.84
C ASP A 234 3.86 1.26 -54.37
N TYR A 235 3.00 0.69 -53.52
CA TYR A 235 1.59 0.45 -53.88
C TYR A 235 0.80 1.75 -54.03
N GLY A 236 1.27 2.86 -53.44
CA GLY A 236 0.65 4.19 -53.51
C GLY A 236 -0.39 4.44 -52.41
N VAL A 237 -0.23 3.81 -51.24
CA VAL A 237 -1.11 4.03 -50.08
C VAL A 237 -0.83 5.38 -49.44
N LYS A 238 -1.85 6.22 -49.31
CA LYS A 238 -1.71 7.51 -48.61
C LYS A 238 -1.54 7.29 -47.10
N ASP A 239 -0.66 8.07 -46.48
CA ASP A 239 -0.29 7.94 -45.06
C ASP A 239 0.17 6.52 -44.69
N ALA A 240 0.94 5.86 -45.56
CA ALA A 240 1.45 4.49 -45.38
C ALA A 240 2.03 4.23 -43.98
N TRP A 241 2.82 5.19 -43.46
CA TRP A 241 3.43 5.15 -42.13
C TRP A 241 2.45 4.91 -40.96
N LYS A 242 1.15 5.27 -41.11
CA LYS A 242 0.14 4.99 -40.08
C LYS A 242 -0.29 3.53 -40.04
N LEU A 243 -0.10 2.81 -41.14
CA LEU A 243 -0.53 1.42 -41.30
C LEU A 243 0.60 0.43 -41.02
N THR A 244 1.85 0.92 -41.01
CA THR A 244 3.05 0.10 -40.90
C THR A 244 3.15 -0.60 -39.54
N GLU A 245 3.15 0.15 -38.43
CA GLU A 245 3.29 -0.42 -37.07
C GLU A 245 2.25 -1.52 -36.78
N PRO A 246 0.94 -1.34 -37.06
CA PRO A 246 -0.07 -2.35 -36.75
C PRO A 246 0.07 -3.62 -37.59
N LEU A 247 0.43 -3.47 -38.89
CA LEU A 247 0.69 -4.60 -39.78
C LEU A 247 1.95 -5.37 -39.35
N ALA A 248 3.02 -4.66 -38.97
CA ALA A 248 4.27 -5.26 -38.54
C ALA A 248 4.11 -6.01 -37.22
N ALA A 249 3.40 -5.41 -36.26
CA ALA A 249 3.07 -6.01 -34.96
C ALA A 249 2.21 -7.28 -35.11
N ALA A 250 1.37 -7.34 -36.13
CA ALA A 250 0.58 -8.52 -36.50
C ALA A 250 1.37 -9.59 -37.27
N GLY A 251 2.65 -9.36 -37.56
CA GLY A 251 3.48 -10.33 -38.28
C GLY A 251 3.17 -10.42 -39.78
N ILE A 252 2.60 -9.37 -40.36
CA ILE A 252 2.35 -9.32 -41.80
C ILE A 252 3.67 -9.10 -42.53
N GLU A 253 3.90 -9.87 -43.60
CA GLU A 253 5.05 -9.71 -44.49
C GLU A 253 4.62 -9.04 -45.80
N ALA A 254 5.52 -8.31 -46.46
CA ALA A 254 5.24 -7.67 -47.75
C ALA A 254 4.73 -8.66 -48.80
N ALA A 255 5.24 -9.90 -48.80
CA ALA A 255 4.76 -10.98 -49.66
C ALA A 255 3.28 -11.33 -49.43
N THR A 256 2.77 -11.21 -48.20
CA THR A 256 1.35 -11.42 -47.89
C THR A 256 0.50 -10.31 -48.49
N LEU A 257 0.94 -9.05 -48.38
CA LEU A 257 0.24 -7.92 -49.00
C LEU A 257 0.26 -8.00 -50.52
N GLU A 258 1.39 -8.39 -51.11
CA GLU A 258 1.51 -8.59 -52.56
C GLU A 258 0.48 -9.61 -53.07
N HIS A 259 0.33 -10.74 -52.35
CA HIS A 259 -0.64 -11.77 -52.70
C HIS A 259 -2.08 -11.25 -52.66
N LEU A 260 -2.48 -10.68 -51.52
CA LEU A 260 -3.85 -10.17 -51.28
C LEU A 260 -4.23 -9.05 -52.25
N MET A 261 -3.27 -8.21 -52.61
CA MET A 261 -3.52 -7.00 -53.40
C MET A 261 -3.33 -7.19 -54.91
N SER A 262 -2.88 -8.38 -55.35
CA SER A 262 -2.65 -8.71 -56.76
C SER A 262 -3.87 -8.41 -57.65
N GLY A 263 -5.09 -8.73 -57.20
CA GLY A 263 -6.35 -8.47 -57.90
C GLY A 263 -6.90 -7.05 -57.77
N TRP A 264 -6.26 -6.18 -56.98
CA TRP A 264 -6.74 -4.84 -56.63
C TRP A 264 -5.92 -3.70 -57.26
N ARG A 265 -4.73 -4.01 -57.80
CA ARG A 265 -3.78 -3.03 -58.36
C ARG A 265 -4.40 -2.11 -59.42
N ASP A 266 -5.28 -2.65 -60.27
CA ASP A 266 -5.88 -1.95 -61.41
C ASP A 266 -7.12 -1.11 -61.04
N ARG A 267 -7.59 -1.17 -59.78
CA ARG A 267 -8.71 -0.34 -59.32
C ARG A 267 -8.27 1.12 -59.19
N THR A 268 -9.19 2.04 -59.48
CA THR A 268 -8.97 3.49 -59.36
C THR A 268 -9.92 4.17 -58.38
N ASP A 269 -10.79 3.38 -57.73
CA ASP A 269 -11.73 3.84 -56.73
C ASP A 269 -11.13 3.82 -55.31
N GLU A 270 -11.85 4.40 -54.36
CA GLU A 270 -11.45 4.50 -52.95
C GLU A 270 -11.34 3.14 -52.25
N LEU A 271 -11.77 2.05 -52.91
CA LEU A 271 -11.70 0.68 -52.40
C LEU A 271 -10.31 0.06 -52.60
N ARG A 272 -9.45 0.66 -53.44
CA ARG A 272 -8.14 0.11 -53.85
C ARG A 272 -7.21 -0.25 -52.70
N ASP A 273 -7.19 0.52 -51.61
CA ASP A 273 -6.35 0.29 -50.43
C ASP A 273 -7.18 -0.01 -49.16
N GLN A 274 -8.51 -0.14 -49.29
CA GLN A 274 -9.40 -0.29 -48.15
C GLN A 274 -9.16 -1.58 -47.37
N GLY A 275 -8.83 -2.69 -48.05
CA GLY A 275 -8.50 -3.96 -47.41
C GLY A 275 -7.27 -3.86 -46.49
N ILE A 276 -6.22 -3.16 -46.94
CA ILE A 276 -5.01 -2.91 -46.14
C ILE A 276 -5.36 -2.07 -44.91
N ARG A 277 -6.13 -0.99 -45.10
CA ARG A 277 -6.60 -0.13 -44.01
C ARG A 277 -7.45 -0.90 -43.00
N TRP A 278 -8.26 -1.84 -43.49
CA TRP A 278 -9.11 -2.69 -42.66
C TRP A 278 -8.27 -3.65 -41.81
N LEU A 279 -7.24 -4.28 -42.40
CA LEU A 279 -6.31 -5.13 -41.65
C LEU A 279 -5.59 -4.32 -40.57
N SER A 280 -4.98 -3.19 -40.94
CA SER A 280 -4.27 -2.33 -40.00
C SER A 280 -5.17 -1.90 -38.84
N LEU A 281 -6.37 -1.41 -39.12
CA LEU A 281 -7.30 -0.94 -38.09
C LEU A 281 -7.79 -2.10 -37.19
N SER A 282 -7.96 -3.30 -37.77
CA SER A 282 -8.28 -4.52 -37.02
C SER A 282 -7.16 -4.85 -36.03
N PHE A 283 -5.91 -4.80 -36.47
CA PHE A 283 -4.72 -5.06 -35.65
C PHE A 283 -4.51 -4.00 -34.57
N ASP A 284 -4.75 -2.73 -34.89
CA ASP A 284 -4.75 -1.64 -33.93
C ASP A 284 -5.78 -1.85 -32.82
N ALA A 285 -7.03 -2.14 -33.20
CA ALA A 285 -8.10 -2.40 -32.25
C ALA A 285 -7.75 -3.58 -31.33
N MET A 286 -7.19 -4.66 -31.90
CA MET A 286 -6.76 -5.83 -31.12
C MET A 286 -5.60 -5.50 -30.16
N SER A 287 -4.63 -4.69 -30.60
CA SER A 287 -3.52 -4.23 -29.77
C SER A 287 -3.99 -3.32 -28.64
N MET A 288 -4.94 -2.42 -28.90
CA MET A 288 -5.59 -1.60 -27.87
C MET A 288 -6.27 -2.47 -26.82
N ILE A 289 -7.05 -3.48 -27.22
CA ILE A 289 -7.71 -4.42 -26.31
C ILE A 289 -6.69 -5.17 -25.45
N LYS A 290 -5.63 -5.71 -26.06
CA LYS A 290 -4.54 -6.40 -25.34
C LYS A 290 -3.88 -5.48 -24.31
N ASN A 291 -3.55 -4.24 -24.71
CA ASN A 291 -2.92 -3.25 -23.83
C ASN A 291 -3.85 -2.84 -22.68
N GLY A 292 -5.14 -2.68 -22.95
CA GLY A 292 -6.16 -2.42 -21.93
C GLY A 292 -6.25 -3.55 -20.91
N LEU A 293 -6.37 -4.80 -21.39
CA LEU A 293 -6.42 -5.98 -20.52
C LEU A 293 -5.19 -6.07 -19.62
N ARG A 294 -3.98 -5.90 -20.20
CA ARG A 294 -2.73 -5.88 -19.45
C ARG A 294 -2.69 -4.77 -18.38
N GLY A 295 -3.26 -3.60 -18.69
CA GLY A 295 -3.42 -2.52 -17.73
C GLY A 295 -4.33 -2.92 -16.55
N ALA A 296 -5.47 -3.56 -16.85
CA ALA A 296 -6.41 -4.04 -15.83
C ALA A 296 -5.80 -5.15 -14.95
N GLU A 297 -5.11 -6.12 -15.54
CA GLU A 297 -4.39 -7.19 -14.83
C GLU A 297 -3.37 -6.61 -13.86
N ARG A 298 -2.56 -5.64 -14.31
CA ARG A 298 -1.56 -5.00 -13.48
C ARG A 298 -2.16 -4.19 -12.32
N ILE A 299 -3.32 -3.56 -12.52
CA ILE A 299 -4.05 -2.93 -11.41
C ILE A 299 -4.48 -3.99 -10.39
N SER A 300 -5.04 -5.11 -10.85
CA SER A 300 -5.45 -6.22 -9.99
C SER A 300 -4.28 -6.78 -9.18
N GLU A 301 -3.13 -7.00 -9.81
CA GLU A 301 -1.90 -7.46 -9.17
C GLU A 301 -1.39 -6.47 -8.11
N LEU A 302 -1.40 -5.17 -8.41
CA LEU A 302 -0.99 -4.14 -7.46
C LEU A 302 -1.93 -4.06 -6.26
N VAL A 303 -3.24 -4.11 -6.49
CA VAL A 303 -4.26 -4.11 -5.41
C VAL A 303 -4.14 -5.38 -4.56
N HIS A 304 -3.93 -6.54 -5.19
CA HIS A 304 -3.71 -7.79 -4.46
C HIS A 304 -2.46 -7.73 -3.60
N SER A 305 -1.33 -7.30 -4.17
CA SER A 305 -0.06 -7.14 -3.43
C SER A 305 -0.19 -6.14 -2.28
N MET A 306 -0.91 -5.03 -2.47
CA MET A 306 -1.21 -4.07 -1.41
C MET A 306 -2.05 -4.71 -0.29
N LYS A 307 -3.07 -5.50 -0.66
CA LYS A 307 -3.96 -6.15 0.30
C LYS A 307 -3.23 -7.24 1.10
N SER A 308 -2.39 -8.05 0.47
CA SER A 308 -1.54 -9.05 1.14
C SER A 308 -0.56 -8.37 2.11
N TYR A 309 0.10 -7.29 1.67
CA TYR A 309 0.96 -6.48 2.53
C TYR A 309 0.20 -5.92 3.76
N SER A 310 -1.04 -5.42 3.56
CA SER A 310 -1.86 -4.89 4.65
C SER A 310 -2.43 -5.97 5.59
N HIS A 311 -2.73 -7.18 5.11
CA HIS A 311 -3.24 -8.28 5.94
C HIS A 311 -2.13 -8.97 6.75
N LEU A 312 -0.92 -9.06 6.22
CA LEU A 312 0.26 -9.53 6.96
C LEU A 312 0.63 -8.61 8.15
N ASP A 313 0.05 -7.41 8.21
CA ASP A 313 0.28 -6.38 9.22
C ASP A 313 -0.77 -6.34 10.34
N GLN A 314 -1.67 -7.33 10.41
CA GLN A 314 -2.66 -7.46 11.50
C GLN A 314 -2.04 -7.94 12.82
N GLY A 315 -1.00 -7.27 13.32
CA GLY A 315 -0.55 -7.15 14.74
C GLY A 315 -0.30 -8.41 15.59
N ALA A 316 -0.67 -9.59 15.12
CA ALA A 316 -0.54 -10.87 15.79
C ALA A 316 0.49 -11.72 15.04
N GLN A 317 1.21 -12.57 15.78
CA GLN A 317 2.05 -13.58 15.15
C GLN A 317 1.15 -14.50 14.32
N GLN A 318 1.56 -14.74 13.08
CA GLN A 318 0.88 -15.64 12.16
C GLN A 318 1.89 -16.57 11.51
N PHE A 319 1.41 -17.68 10.96
CA PHE A 319 2.24 -18.53 10.11
C PHE A 319 2.39 -17.85 8.76
N VAL A 320 3.59 -17.35 8.49
CA VAL A 320 3.95 -16.60 7.29
C VAL A 320 4.74 -17.50 6.34
N ASP A 321 4.36 -17.51 5.07
CA ASP A 321 5.24 -17.98 4.00
C ASP A 321 6.20 -16.85 3.60
N VAL A 322 7.48 -17.04 3.89
CA VAL A 322 8.54 -16.05 3.62
C VAL A 322 8.68 -15.78 2.13
N HIS A 323 8.41 -16.77 1.27
CA HIS A 323 8.53 -16.62 -0.18
C HIS A 323 7.47 -15.67 -0.73
N GLU A 324 6.23 -15.82 -0.26
CA GLU A 324 5.11 -14.98 -0.67
C GLU A 324 5.37 -13.52 -0.26
N GLY A 325 5.82 -13.31 0.98
CA GLY A 325 6.15 -11.98 1.47
C GLY A 325 7.32 -11.29 0.74
N LEU A 326 8.37 -12.05 0.40
CA LEU A 326 9.48 -11.54 -0.42
C LEU A 326 9.01 -11.16 -1.84
N GLU A 327 8.21 -12.00 -2.48
CA GLU A 327 7.68 -11.71 -3.81
C GLU A 327 6.76 -10.50 -3.81
N ASP A 328 5.88 -10.38 -2.81
CA ASP A 328 4.99 -9.22 -2.67
C ASP A 328 5.79 -7.93 -2.45
N THR A 329 6.87 -7.99 -1.66
CA THR A 329 7.76 -6.84 -1.47
C THR A 329 8.49 -6.45 -2.75
N ILE A 330 9.02 -7.43 -3.50
CA ILE A 330 9.69 -7.19 -4.79
C ILE A 330 8.71 -6.58 -5.81
N LYS A 331 7.48 -7.07 -5.88
CA LYS A 331 6.43 -6.51 -6.75
C LYS A 331 6.13 -5.06 -6.37
N LEU A 332 5.96 -4.78 -5.08
CA LEU A 332 5.68 -3.46 -4.55
C LEU A 332 6.83 -2.46 -4.82
N LEU A 333 8.09 -2.92 -4.73
CA LEU A 333 9.29 -2.11 -4.99
C LEU A 333 9.75 -2.15 -6.46
N SER A 334 9.01 -2.78 -7.35
CA SER A 334 9.38 -2.93 -8.76
C SER A 334 9.69 -1.60 -9.45
N TYR A 335 9.08 -0.49 -9.02
CA TYR A 335 9.36 0.85 -9.56
C TYR A 335 10.77 1.35 -9.23
N LYS A 336 11.32 1.03 -8.05
CA LYS A 336 12.71 1.39 -7.68
C LYS A 336 13.75 0.50 -8.36
N LEU A 337 13.38 -0.74 -8.68
CA LEU A 337 14.29 -1.77 -9.19
C LEU A 337 14.51 -1.67 -10.72
N LYS A 338 13.78 -0.81 -11.44
CA LYS A 338 13.84 -0.71 -12.91
C LYS A 338 15.14 -0.13 -13.49
N SER A 339 15.97 0.56 -12.71
CA SER A 339 17.19 1.23 -13.21
C SER A 339 18.46 0.54 -12.75
N GLY A 340 19.02 -0.33 -13.60
CA GLY A 340 20.35 -0.93 -13.37
C GLY A 340 20.42 -2.03 -12.30
N VAL A 341 19.28 -2.52 -11.81
CA VAL A 341 19.22 -3.58 -10.80
C VAL A 341 18.64 -4.85 -11.41
N THR A 342 19.36 -5.97 -11.28
CA THR A 342 18.88 -7.30 -11.68
C THR A 342 18.53 -8.11 -10.43
N VAL A 343 17.28 -8.54 -10.31
CA VAL A 343 16.81 -9.34 -9.18
C VAL A 343 16.89 -10.83 -9.53
N CYS A 344 17.82 -11.54 -8.90
CA CYS A 344 17.96 -13.00 -9.02
C CYS A 344 17.22 -13.71 -7.87
N ARG A 345 16.28 -14.61 -8.21
CA ARG A 345 15.46 -15.34 -7.23
C ARG A 345 16.00 -16.76 -7.03
N GLN A 346 16.46 -17.06 -5.82
CA GLN A 346 16.92 -18.40 -5.44
C GLN A 346 16.32 -18.75 -4.08
N TYR A 347 15.13 -19.34 -4.11
CA TYR A 347 14.38 -19.70 -2.91
C TYR A 347 14.53 -21.19 -2.59
N ASP A 348 14.70 -21.51 -1.31
CA ASP A 348 14.62 -22.88 -0.83
C ASP A 348 13.14 -23.26 -0.61
N ARG A 349 12.58 -24.01 -1.56
CA ARG A 349 11.17 -24.44 -1.52
C ARG A 349 10.84 -25.44 -0.42
N SER A 350 11.83 -25.94 0.32
CA SER A 350 11.62 -26.84 1.46
C SER A 350 11.35 -26.10 2.77
N LEU A 351 11.50 -24.77 2.80
CA LEU A 351 11.31 -23.97 4.01
C LEU A 351 9.82 -23.98 4.42
N PRO A 352 9.49 -24.39 5.66
CA PRO A 352 8.13 -24.36 6.15
C PRO A 352 7.68 -22.93 6.49
N GLN A 353 6.38 -22.74 6.63
CA GLN A 353 5.84 -21.49 7.18
C GLN A 353 6.39 -21.23 8.59
N ILE A 354 6.75 -19.97 8.86
CA ILE A 354 7.32 -19.56 10.14
C ILE A 354 6.31 -18.76 10.94
N CYS A 355 6.28 -18.96 12.26
CA CYS A 355 5.47 -18.13 13.15
C CYS A 355 6.19 -16.79 13.35
N ALA A 356 5.72 -15.72 12.72
CA ALA A 356 6.37 -14.43 12.73
C ALA A 356 5.36 -13.27 12.60
N TYR A 357 5.84 -12.06 12.86
CA TYR A 357 5.13 -10.84 12.49
C TYR A 357 5.40 -10.53 11.01
N GLY A 358 4.43 -10.85 10.14
CA GLY A 358 4.58 -10.66 8.69
C GLY A 358 4.99 -9.23 8.31
N SER A 359 4.52 -8.22 9.04
CA SER A 359 4.91 -6.83 8.79
C SER A 359 6.33 -6.46 9.20
N GLU A 360 6.90 -7.06 10.25
CA GLU A 360 8.31 -6.81 10.59
C GLU A 360 9.23 -7.37 9.51
N LEU A 361 8.90 -8.57 9.02
CA LEU A 361 9.62 -9.19 7.91
C LEU A 361 9.55 -8.32 6.64
N ASN A 362 8.34 -7.87 6.28
CA ASN A 362 8.13 -6.94 5.16
C ASN A 362 8.95 -5.65 5.31
N GLN A 363 9.04 -5.09 6.52
CA GLN A 363 9.82 -3.89 6.78
C GLN A 363 11.32 -4.14 6.62
N VAL A 364 11.83 -5.29 7.06
CA VAL A 364 13.23 -5.68 6.81
C VAL A 364 13.47 -5.72 5.30
N TRP A 365 12.63 -6.41 4.54
CA TRP A 365 12.80 -6.56 3.09
C TRP A 365 12.66 -5.24 2.33
N THR A 366 11.80 -4.33 2.80
CA THR A 366 11.59 -3.03 2.14
C THR A 366 12.79 -2.07 2.30
N ASN A 367 13.60 -2.29 3.34
CA ASN A 367 14.78 -1.46 3.66
C ASN A 367 16.12 -2.09 3.24
N LEU A 368 16.09 -3.27 2.62
CA LEU A 368 17.23 -3.86 1.90
C LEU A 368 17.33 -3.26 0.50
#